data_AF-A0A507CE97-F1
#
_entry.id   AF-A0A507CE97-F1
#
_cell.length_a   1.000
_cell.length_b   1.000
_cell.length_c   1.000
_cell.angle_alpha   90.00
_cell.angle_beta   90.00
_cell.angle_gamma   90.00
#
_symmetry.space_group_name_H-M   'P 1'
#
loop_
_entity.id
_entity.type
_entity.pdbx_description
1 polymer ?
#
loop_
_entity_poly.entity_id
_entity_poly.type
_entity_poly.pdbx_seq_one_letter_code
_entity_poly.pdbx_strand_id
1 'polypeptide(L)'
;MNEDFAAYNFESLCKVLSPPMQNAMQSEIAKLKQMGKMEWKSHGQSSKTKILHAVMGKTPAQTQDIYQFTMELNYNQAVALYREKKNGQKELVAGDPNKIVPIREYIVFERIISYKDNSRKPEVKSYGHWRIAGKLEYKPKEGKAAKTIQ
;
A
#
# COMPACT_ATOMS: atom_id res chain seq x y z
N MET A 1 -7.13 0.34 -4.55
CA MET A 1 -6.14 -0.52 -3.85
C MET A 1 -6.77 -1.28 -2.69
N ASN A 2 -7.13 -0.66 -1.56
CA ASN A 2 -7.63 -1.43 -0.40
C ASN A 2 -8.94 -2.17 -0.69
N GLU A 3 -9.84 -1.58 -1.48
CA GLU A 3 -11.05 -2.23 -1.99
C GLU A 3 -10.72 -3.44 -2.88
N ASP A 4 -9.76 -3.29 -3.80
CA ASP A 4 -9.30 -4.38 -4.66
C ASP A 4 -8.66 -5.51 -3.85
N PHE A 5 -7.91 -5.19 -2.78
CA PHE A 5 -7.35 -6.17 -1.87
C PHE A 5 -8.44 -6.93 -1.10
N ALA A 6 -9.44 -6.22 -0.57
CA ALA A 6 -10.60 -6.84 0.07
C ALA A 6 -11.40 -7.75 -0.88
N ALA A 7 -11.44 -7.39 -2.16
CA ALA A 7 -12.12 -8.14 -3.22
C ALA A 7 -11.27 -9.22 -3.89
N TYR A 8 -10.01 -9.42 -3.48
CA TYR A 8 -9.04 -10.32 -4.13
C TYR A 8 -8.76 -10.01 -5.61
N ASN A 9 -8.94 -8.76 -6.03
CA ASN A 9 -8.73 -8.33 -7.41
C ASN A 9 -7.25 -8.04 -7.66
N PHE A 10 -6.47 -9.12 -7.83
CA PHE A 10 -5.02 -9.02 -8.08
C PHE A 10 -4.69 -8.29 -9.38
N GLU A 11 -5.49 -8.45 -10.43
CA GLU A 11 -5.26 -7.79 -11.71
C GLU A 11 -5.33 -6.25 -11.58
N SER A 12 -6.31 -5.75 -10.84
CA SER A 12 -6.42 -4.32 -10.51
C SER A 12 -5.24 -3.84 -9.66
N LEU A 13 -4.83 -4.62 -8.66
CA LEU A 13 -3.67 -4.31 -7.82
C LEU A 13 -2.36 -4.22 -8.63
N CYS A 14 -2.16 -5.08 -9.63
CA CYS A 14 -0.98 -5.03 -10.51
C CYS A 14 -0.84 -3.74 -11.31
N LYS A 15 -1.94 -2.99 -11.52
CA LYS A 15 -1.90 -1.69 -12.21
C LYS A 15 -1.30 -0.59 -11.34
N VAL A 16 -1.39 -0.72 -10.01
CA VAL A 16 -0.97 0.31 -9.03
C VAL A 16 0.27 -0.07 -8.22
N LEU A 17 0.62 -1.35 -8.12
CA LEU A 17 1.77 -1.84 -7.36
C LEU A 17 3.03 -1.99 -8.24
N SER A 18 4.20 -1.73 -7.65
CA SER A 18 5.48 -2.08 -8.26
C SER A 18 5.63 -3.61 -8.38
N PRO A 19 6.45 -4.13 -9.30
CA PRO A 19 6.62 -5.59 -9.44
C PRO A 19 7.03 -6.30 -8.13
N PRO A 20 7.95 -5.79 -7.30
CA PRO A 20 8.23 -6.38 -5.98
C PRO A 20 6.99 -6.42 -5.07
N MET A 21 6.19 -5.35 -5.06
CA MET A 21 4.96 -5.29 -4.26
C MET A 21 3.87 -6.23 -4.78
N GLN A 22 3.81 -6.50 -6.08
CA GLN A 22 2.88 -7.48 -6.66
C GLN A 22 3.15 -8.88 -6.10
N ASN A 23 4.42 -9.30 -6.06
CA ASN A 23 4.80 -10.61 -5.50
C ASN A 23 4.43 -10.73 -4.02
N ALA A 24 4.73 -9.69 -3.22
CA ALA A 24 4.34 -9.65 -1.82
C ALA A 24 2.81 -9.72 -1.65
N MET A 25 2.08 -8.95 -2.46
CA MET A 25 0.63 -8.87 -2.40
C MET A 25 -0.05 -10.20 -2.78
N GLN A 26 0.52 -10.97 -3.70
CA GLN A 26 0.00 -12.29 -4.06
C GLN A 26 0.02 -13.23 -2.85
N SER A 27 1.09 -13.22 -2.07
CA SER A 27 1.19 -14.00 -0.82
C SER A 27 0.16 -13.53 0.22
N GLU A 28 0.01 -12.23 0.39
CA GLU A 28 -0.96 -11.66 1.34
C GLU A 28 -2.41 -11.97 0.96
N ILE A 29 -2.77 -11.93 -0.32
CA ILE A 29 -4.11 -12.34 -0.79
C ILE A 29 -4.35 -13.82 -0.51
N ALA A 30 -3.34 -14.68 -0.73
CA ALA A 30 -3.47 -16.11 -0.44
C ALA A 30 -3.72 -16.37 1.06
N LYS A 31 -2.99 -15.67 1.94
CA LYS A 31 -3.23 -15.72 3.40
C LYS A 31 -4.62 -15.20 3.75
N LEU A 32 -5.03 -14.06 3.20
CA LEU A 32 -6.34 -13.48 3.48
C LEU A 32 -7.47 -14.44 3.10
N LYS A 33 -7.39 -15.09 1.93
CA LYS A 33 -8.36 -16.12 1.51
C LYS A 33 -8.49 -17.27 2.49
N GLN A 34 -7.41 -17.68 3.17
CA GLN A 34 -7.46 -18.72 4.20
C GLN A 34 -8.10 -18.22 5.50
N MET A 35 -7.90 -16.93 5.82
CA MET A 35 -8.43 -16.32 7.05
C MET A 35 -9.93 -16.01 6.96
N GLY A 36 -10.41 -15.59 5.78
CA GLY A 36 -11.79 -15.24 5.53
C GLY A 36 -11.94 -14.05 4.59
N LYS A 37 -13.16 -13.56 4.38
CA LYS A 37 -13.44 -12.39 3.55
C LYS A 37 -13.29 -11.10 4.34
N MET A 38 -12.42 -10.21 3.86
CA MET A 38 -12.28 -8.88 4.42
C MET A 38 -13.36 -7.93 3.89
N GLU A 39 -13.88 -7.11 4.78
CA GLU A 39 -14.65 -5.91 4.46
C GLU A 39 -13.81 -4.71 4.87
N TRP A 40 -13.64 -3.77 3.93
CA TRP A 40 -12.89 -2.54 4.14
C TRP A 40 -13.74 -1.35 3.69
N LYS A 41 -13.78 -0.29 4.50
CA LYS A 41 -14.49 0.96 4.19
C LYS A 41 -13.60 2.16 4.46
N SER A 42 -13.55 3.07 3.48
CA SER A 42 -12.97 4.41 3.66
C SER A 42 -14.00 5.34 4.32
N HIS A 43 -13.55 6.11 5.31
CA HIS A 43 -14.30 7.20 5.93
C HIS A 43 -13.63 8.56 5.69
N GLY A 44 -12.86 8.66 4.61
CA GLY A 44 -12.21 9.89 4.18
C GLY A 44 -10.88 10.19 4.88
N GLN A 45 -10.28 11.31 4.50
CA GLN A 45 -9.01 11.77 5.06
C GLN A 45 -9.24 12.39 6.44
N SER A 46 -8.39 12.05 7.41
CA SER A 46 -8.41 12.67 8.74
C SER A 46 -7.52 13.91 8.80
N SER A 47 -6.56 14.03 7.88
CA SER A 47 -5.77 15.25 7.69
C SER A 47 -5.19 15.29 6.27
N LYS A 48 -4.64 16.45 5.89
CA LYS A 48 -4.00 16.64 4.58
C LYS A 48 -2.81 15.70 4.42
N THR A 49 -2.74 15.04 3.26
CA THR A 49 -1.57 14.27 2.82
C THR A 49 -0.31 15.13 2.76
N LYS A 50 0.82 14.61 3.24
CA LYS A 50 2.12 15.29 3.21
C LYS A 50 3.14 14.48 2.42
N ILE A 51 3.90 15.16 1.57
CA ILE A 51 5.12 14.59 1.00
C ILE A 51 6.23 14.80 2.03
N LEU A 52 6.83 13.71 2.51
CA LEU A 52 7.87 13.77 3.55
C LEU A 52 9.28 13.80 2.96
N HIS A 53 9.47 13.06 1.87
CA HIS A 53 10.77 12.82 1.31
C HIS A 53 10.62 12.52 -0.18
N ALA A 54 11.57 12.99 -0.98
CA ALA A 54 11.67 12.69 -2.40
C ALA A 54 13.13 12.46 -2.76
N VAL A 55 13.41 11.41 -3.52
CA VAL A 55 14.76 11.04 -3.95
C VAL A 55 14.77 10.66 -5.42
N MET A 56 15.92 10.91 -6.04
CA MET A 56 16.26 10.46 -7.36
C MET A 56 17.50 9.57 -7.28
N GLY A 57 17.43 8.38 -7.86
CA GLY A 57 18.55 7.47 -8.02
C GLY A 57 18.81 7.22 -9.50
N LYS A 58 20.04 6.80 -9.83
CA LYS A 58 20.41 6.35 -11.17
C LYS A 58 21.03 4.97 -11.08
N THR A 59 20.79 4.12 -12.06
CA THR A 59 21.50 2.83 -12.14
C THR A 59 22.98 3.08 -12.49
N PRO A 60 23.91 2.15 -12.14
CA PRO A 60 25.34 2.32 -12.42
C PRO A 60 25.66 2.56 -13.91
N ALA A 61 24.89 1.92 -14.80
CA ALA A 61 25.00 2.10 -16.25
C ALA A 61 24.26 3.36 -16.78
N GLN A 62 23.62 4.14 -15.90
CA GLN A 62 22.78 5.31 -16.23
C GLN A 62 21.68 5.03 -17.25
N THR A 63 21.28 3.76 -17.38
CA THR A 63 20.21 3.31 -18.27
C THR A 63 18.83 3.56 -17.67
N GLN A 64 18.74 3.86 -16.38
CA GLN A 64 17.49 4.16 -15.69
C GLN A 64 17.66 5.27 -14.66
N ASP A 65 16.68 6.16 -14.63
CA ASP A 65 16.45 7.10 -13.53
C ASP A 65 15.27 6.57 -12.69
N ILE A 66 15.45 6.54 -11.37
CA ILE A 66 14.45 6.08 -10.41
C ILE A 66 14.04 7.27 -9.56
N TYR A 67 12.75 7.58 -9.54
CA TYR A 67 12.17 8.64 -8.73
C TYR A 67 11.32 8.00 -7.66
N GLN A 68 11.56 8.34 -6.40
CA GLN A 68 10.72 7.89 -5.30
C GLN A 68 10.29 9.06 -4.43
N PHE A 69 9.08 8.99 -3.91
CA PHE A 69 8.65 9.86 -2.83
C PHE A 69 7.88 9.10 -1.77
N THR A 70 8.04 9.54 -0.52
CA THR A 70 7.31 9.01 0.63
C THR A 70 6.20 9.98 1.00
N MET A 71 4.96 9.49 1.07
CA MET A 71 3.81 10.25 1.53
C MET A 71 3.34 9.77 2.89
N GLU A 72 3.01 10.71 3.76
CA GLU A 72 2.18 10.46 4.94
C GLU A 72 0.71 10.57 4.53
N LEU A 73 -0.03 9.47 4.68
CA LEU A 73 -1.47 9.38 4.50
C LEU A 73 -2.12 9.22 5.87
N ASN A 74 -3.02 10.14 6.23
CA ASN A 74 -3.84 10.02 7.44
C ASN A 74 -5.30 9.91 7.00
N TYR A 75 -5.94 8.80 7.29
CA TYR A 75 -7.32 8.54 6.89
C TYR A 75 -8.07 7.71 7.93
N ASN A 76 -9.39 7.77 7.87
CA ASN A 76 -10.27 7.00 8.71
C ASN A 76 -10.74 5.76 7.94
N GLN A 77 -10.72 4.59 8.58
CA GLN A 77 -11.19 3.36 7.96
C GLN A 77 -11.91 2.46 8.96
N ALA A 78 -12.78 1.59 8.46
CA ALA A 78 -13.34 0.47 9.22
C ALA A 78 -12.96 -0.83 8.50
N VAL A 79 -12.57 -1.85 9.28
CA VAL A 79 -12.12 -3.14 8.76
C VAL A 79 -12.74 -4.26 9.58
N ALA A 80 -13.27 -5.26 8.89
CA ALA A 80 -13.78 -6.48 9.48
C ALA A 80 -13.36 -7.70 8.66
N LEU A 81 -13.16 -8.83 9.32
CA LEU A 81 -12.86 -10.11 8.68
C LEU A 81 -13.95 -11.10 9.04
N TYR A 82 -14.53 -11.73 8.01
CA TYR A 82 -15.59 -12.72 8.17
C TYR A 82 -15.16 -14.09 7.67
N ARG A 83 -15.46 -15.14 8.44
CA ARG A 83 -15.37 -16.52 7.97
C ARG A 83 -16.74 -16.99 7.51
N GLU A 84 -16.79 -17.63 6.35
CA GLU A 84 -18.01 -18.25 5.85
C GLU A 84 -18.21 -19.62 6.49
N LYS A 85 -19.36 -19.81 7.13
CA LYS A 85 -19.77 -21.10 7.71
C LYS A 85 -20.35 -21.99 6.62
N LYS A 86 -20.38 -23.32 6.88
CA LYS A 86 -20.94 -24.32 5.96
C LYS A 86 -22.40 -24.06 5.57
N ASN A 87 -23.15 -23.31 6.38
CA ASN A 87 -24.54 -22.92 6.14
C ASN A 87 -24.68 -21.58 5.39
N GLY A 88 -23.60 -21.02 4.86
CA GLY A 88 -23.59 -19.74 4.14
C GLY A 88 -23.65 -18.49 5.04
N GLN A 89 -23.72 -18.65 6.36
CA GLN A 89 -23.67 -17.52 7.29
C GLN A 89 -22.24 -16.98 7.42
N LYS A 90 -22.13 -15.66 7.56
CA LYS A 90 -20.86 -14.98 7.85
C LYS A 90 -20.68 -14.85 9.35
N GLU A 91 -19.54 -15.27 9.85
CA GLU A 91 -19.12 -15.10 11.24
C GLU A 91 -18.00 -14.07 11.33
N LEU A 92 -18.16 -13.04 12.17
CA LEU A 92 -17.12 -12.06 12.42
C LEU A 92 -15.96 -12.72 13.20
N VAL A 93 -14.76 -12.68 12.63
CA VAL A 93 -13.55 -13.26 13.22
C VAL A 93 -12.65 -12.18 13.84
N ALA A 94 -12.59 -11.01 13.22
CA ALA A 94 -11.75 -9.91 13.67
C ALA A 94 -12.27 -8.56 13.16
N GLY A 95 -11.93 -7.49 13.89
CA GLY A 95 -12.30 -6.13 13.54
C GLY A 95 -13.76 -5.80 13.87
N ASP A 96 -14.23 -4.68 13.34
CA ASP A 96 -15.60 -4.20 13.51
C ASP A 96 -15.94 -3.32 12.29
N PRO A 97 -16.98 -3.66 11.51
CA PRO A 97 -17.34 -2.94 10.29
C PRO A 97 -17.90 -1.52 10.55
N ASN A 98 -18.26 -1.20 11.79
CA ASN A 98 -18.85 0.07 12.21
C ASN A 98 -17.90 0.92 13.04
N LYS A 99 -16.81 0.33 13.56
CA LYS A 99 -15.80 1.07 14.30
C LYS A 99 -14.84 1.76 13.36
N ILE A 100 -14.99 3.08 13.26
CA ILE A 100 -14.08 3.94 12.51
C ILE A 100 -12.78 4.10 13.30
N VAL A 101 -11.65 3.74 12.70
CA VAL A 101 -10.32 3.85 13.28
C VAL A 101 -9.49 4.82 12.43
N PRO A 102 -8.91 5.88 13.04
CA PRO A 102 -7.94 6.72 12.36
C PRO A 102 -6.63 5.96 12.19
N ILE A 103 -6.06 6.00 10.99
CA ILE A 103 -4.77 5.42 10.70
C ILE A 103 -3.82 6.41 10.05
N ARG A 104 -2.54 6.22 10.33
CA ARG A 104 -1.43 6.90 9.69
C ARG A 104 -0.57 5.89 8.98
N GLU A 105 -0.35 6.11 7.69
CA GLU A 105 0.48 5.25 6.86
C GLU A 105 1.52 6.06 6.10
N TYR A 106 2.68 5.45 5.91
CA TYR A 106 3.77 6.03 5.14
C TYR A 106 3.95 5.18 3.88
N ILE A 107 3.51 5.70 2.75
CA ILE A 107 3.51 4.97 1.47
C ILE A 107 4.63 5.51 0.59
N VAL A 108 5.45 4.61 0.07
CA VAL A 108 6.50 4.93 -0.89
C VAL A 108 5.94 4.73 -2.28
N PHE A 109 6.00 5.77 -3.11
CA PHE A 109 5.69 5.71 -4.52
C PHE A 109 6.98 5.75 -5.34
N GLU A 110 6.97 5.06 -6.47
CA GLU A 110 8.09 5.00 -7.40
C GLU A 110 7.62 5.24 -8.83
N ARG A 111 8.49 5.90 -9.59
CA ARG A 111 8.46 5.94 -11.06
C ARG A 111 9.87 5.71 -11.57
N ILE A 112 10.03 4.70 -12.42
CA ILE A 112 11.28 4.43 -13.12
C ILE A 112 11.17 5.06 -14.51
N ILE A 113 12.25 5.58 -15.06
CA ILE A 113 12.36 6.03 -16.45
C ILE A 113 13.55 5.30 -17.05
N SER A 114 13.33 4.57 -18.14
CA SER A 114 14.39 3.84 -18.84
C SER A 114 14.86 4.59 -20.08
N TYR A 115 16.15 4.52 -20.37
CA TYR A 115 16.79 5.13 -21.53
C TYR A 115 17.41 4.04 -22.41
N LYS A 116 17.45 4.29 -23.72
CA LYS A 116 18.18 3.42 -24.66
C LYS A 116 19.66 3.79 -24.63
N ASP A 117 20.54 2.78 -24.67
CA ASP A 117 22.00 2.96 -24.66
C ASP A 117 22.44 4.10 -25.58
N ASN A 118 23.25 5.01 -25.03
CA ASN A 118 23.80 6.21 -25.70
C ASN A 118 22.80 7.27 -26.19
N SER A 119 21.51 7.19 -25.83
CA SER A 119 20.54 8.25 -26.11
C SER A 119 19.74 8.65 -24.87
N ARG A 120 19.78 9.93 -24.48
CA ARG A 120 18.84 10.52 -23.51
C ARG A 120 17.41 10.64 -24.07
N LYS A 121 17.09 9.93 -25.15
CA LYS A 121 15.72 9.84 -25.68
C LYS A 121 14.98 8.83 -24.81
N PRO A 122 13.96 9.23 -24.05
CA PRO A 122 13.19 8.29 -23.25
C PRO A 122 12.42 7.37 -24.21
N GLU A 123 12.86 6.13 -24.38
CA GLU A 123 11.91 5.07 -24.69
C GLU A 123 11.13 4.87 -23.40
N VAL A 124 9.87 5.31 -23.34
CA VAL A 124 9.00 5.05 -22.20
C VAL A 124 8.63 3.55 -22.20
N LYS A 125 9.63 2.67 -22.06
CA LYS A 125 9.47 1.27 -21.66
C LYS A 125 9.44 1.12 -20.14
N SER A 126 9.50 2.24 -19.42
CA SER A 126 9.14 2.26 -18.02
C SER A 126 7.65 2.09 -17.86
N TYR A 127 7.21 1.43 -16.80
CA TYR A 127 5.86 1.55 -16.28
C TYR A 127 5.54 3.03 -16.01
N GLY A 128 5.10 3.78 -17.02
CA GLY A 128 5.17 5.25 -17.09
C GLY A 128 4.31 6.02 -16.08
N HIS A 129 3.69 5.33 -15.14
CA HIS A 129 2.84 5.85 -14.08
C HIS A 129 3.47 5.59 -12.71
N TRP A 130 3.17 6.45 -11.75
CA TRP A 130 3.53 6.24 -10.35
C TRP A 130 2.90 4.96 -9.80
N ARG A 131 3.68 4.20 -9.04
CA ARG A 131 3.23 2.96 -8.39
C ARG A 131 3.62 2.94 -6.93
N ILE A 132 2.86 2.21 -6.12
CA ILE A 132 3.21 1.95 -4.73
C ILE A 132 4.37 0.94 -4.74
N ALA A 133 5.52 1.39 -4.25
CA ALA A 133 6.73 0.59 -4.13
C ALA A 133 6.94 -0.01 -2.74
N GLY A 134 6.25 0.53 -1.72
CA GLY A 134 6.33 -0.01 -0.38
C GLY A 134 5.50 0.76 0.64
N LYS A 135 5.49 0.22 1.85
CA LYS A 135 4.93 0.83 3.06
C LYS A 135 6.01 0.83 4.13
N LEU A 136 6.21 1.97 4.79
CA LEU A 136 7.13 2.07 5.92
C LEU A 136 6.36 1.81 7.21
N GLU A 137 6.85 0.87 8.01
CA GLU A 137 6.35 0.63 9.36
C GLU A 137 7.04 1.55 10.35
N TYR A 138 6.27 2.39 11.04
CA TYR A 138 6.79 3.09 12.19
C TYR A 138 6.83 2.12 13.38
N LYS A 139 8.01 1.57 13.66
CA LYS A 139 8.26 0.88 14.92
C LYS A 139 8.82 1.91 15.90
N PRO A 140 8.04 2.40 16.87
CA PRO A 140 8.61 3.23 17.92
C PRO A 140 9.73 2.42 18.58
N LYS A 141 10.91 3.05 18.75
CA LYS A 141 11.96 2.44 19.56
C LYS A 141 11.36 2.13 20.93
N GLU A 142 11.36 0.86 21.33
CA GLU A 142 10.98 0.46 22.68
C GLU A 142 11.74 1.36 23.67
N GLY A 143 11.03 2.17 24.45
CA GLY A 143 11.66 3.06 25.43
C GLY A 143 11.03 4.42 25.68
N LYS A 144 9.98 4.86 24.97
CA LYS A 144 9.19 6.03 25.39
C LYS A 144 7.71 5.72 25.35
N ALA A 145 7.18 5.26 26.49
CA ALA A 145 5.75 5.27 26.75
C ALA A 145 5.21 6.67 26.44
N ALA A 146 4.28 6.75 25.47
CA ALA A 146 3.52 7.95 25.25
C ALA A 146 2.75 8.24 26.54
N LYS A 147 3.13 9.31 27.24
CA LYS A 147 2.32 9.83 28.34
C LYS A 147 0.99 10.26 27.74
N THR A 148 -0.06 9.53 28.06
CA THR A 148 -1.44 9.98 27.90
C THR A 148 -1.59 11.29 28.67
N ILE A 149 -1.83 12.38 27.96
CA ILE A 149 -2.29 13.62 28.57
C ILE A 149 -3.76 13.36 28.89
N GLN A 150 -4.08 13.30 30.19
CA GLN A 150 -5.46 13.34 30.70
C GLN A 150 -6.00 14.77 30.59
#